data_AF-A0A2N2R4X5-F1
#
_entry.id   AF-A0A2N2R4X5-F1
#
_cell.length_a   1.000
_cell.length_b   1.000
_cell.length_c   1.000
_cell.angle_alpha   90.00
_cell.angle_beta   90.00
_cell.angle_gamma   90.00
#
_symmetry.space_group_name_H-M   'P 1'
#
loop_
_entity.id
_entity.type
_entity.pdbx_description
1 polymer ?
#
loop_
_entity_poly.entity_id
_entity_poly.type
_entity_poly.pdbx_seq_one_letter_code
_entity_poly.pdbx_strand_id
1 'polypeptide(L)'
;MVRMIYGAYLAKRGRTKEALAHLEDARKMGEESGNFFYNLGLIYFDLKEYDRSLLCAHQAYAKGFALPGLREKLKKVGQWSDPLDEKETQSRAN
;
A
#
# COMPACT_ATOMS: atom_id res chain seq x y z
N MET A 1 9.71 11.30 13.04
CA MET A 1 10.41 11.64 11.78
C MET A 1 10.22 10.48 10.81
N VAL A 2 9.32 10.61 9.84
CA VAL A 2 8.95 9.70 8.71
C VAL A 2 10.15 9.29 7.83
N ARG A 3 11.39 9.44 8.33
CA ARG A 3 12.67 9.52 7.61
C ARG A 3 12.41 9.78 6.12
N MET A 4 11.80 10.91 5.78
CA MET A 4 11.81 11.49 4.43
C MET A 4 11.44 10.53 3.26
N ILE A 5 10.16 10.17 3.04
CA ILE A 5 9.69 9.48 1.79
C ILE A 5 10.65 8.32 1.41
N TYR A 6 10.96 7.51 2.44
CA TYR A 6 12.30 7.03 2.81
C TYR A 6 13.22 6.62 1.67
N GLY A 7 14.03 7.61 1.29
CA GLY A 7 15.12 7.50 0.34
C GLY A 7 14.67 7.44 -1.12
N ALA A 8 13.54 8.05 -1.47
CA ALA A 8 13.00 8.11 -2.84
C ALA A 8 12.82 6.72 -3.46
N TYR A 9 12.02 5.83 -2.84
CA TYR A 9 11.83 4.46 -3.32
C TYR A 9 13.17 3.66 -3.44
N LEU A 10 14.23 4.17 -2.80
CA LEU A 10 15.63 3.75 -2.91
C LEU A 10 16.18 3.75 -4.35
N ALA A 11 15.75 4.76 -5.12
CA ALA A 11 16.26 5.19 -6.42
C ALA A 11 16.19 4.12 -7.54
N LYS A 12 14.96 3.79 -7.99
CA LYS A 12 14.64 3.08 -9.25
C LYS A 12 15.47 1.79 -9.53
N ARG A 13 14.97 0.66 -9.02
CA ARG A 13 15.25 -0.76 -9.39
C ARG A 13 16.36 -1.56 -8.69
N GLY A 14 17.31 -0.95 -7.99
CA GLY A 14 18.41 -1.73 -7.37
C GLY A 14 18.08 -2.31 -5.99
N ARG A 15 17.32 -1.57 -5.16
CA ARG A 15 17.33 -1.76 -3.70
C ARG A 15 15.97 -2.07 -3.08
N THR A 16 15.00 -2.46 -3.90
CA THR A 16 13.62 -2.72 -3.45
C THR A 16 13.53 -3.85 -2.41
N LYS A 17 14.47 -4.81 -2.43
CA LYS A 17 14.56 -5.87 -1.42
C LYS A 17 15.02 -5.36 -0.05
N GLU A 18 15.96 -4.44 -0.01
CA GLU A 18 16.41 -3.80 1.25
C GLU A 18 15.29 -2.94 1.84
N ALA A 19 14.53 -2.25 0.98
CA ALA A 19 13.33 -1.50 1.39
C ALA A 19 12.32 -2.40 2.10
N LEU A 20 12.07 -3.58 1.54
CA LEU A 20 11.16 -4.56 2.11
C LEU A 20 11.66 -5.05 3.47
N ALA A 21 12.95 -5.37 3.60
CA ALA A 21 13.53 -5.83 4.86
C ALA A 21 13.37 -4.80 5.99
N HIS A 22 13.63 -3.53 5.70
CA HIS A 22 13.45 -2.45 6.68
C HIS A 22 11.98 -2.28 7.11
N LEU A 23 11.03 -2.44 6.19
CA LEU A 23 9.60 -2.36 6.52
C LEU A 23 9.13 -3.59 7.29
N GLU A 24 9.66 -4.78 6.97
CA GLU A 24 9.36 -5.99 7.74
C GLU A 24 9.87 -5.89 9.19
N ASP A 25 11.04 -5.28 9.40
CA ASP A 25 11.53 -5.04 10.75
C ASP A 25 10.71 -3.97 11.48
N ALA A 26 10.28 -2.89 10.79
CA ALA A 26 9.36 -1.91 11.37
C ALA A 26 8.00 -2.56 11.74
N ARG A 27 7.49 -3.48 10.90
CA ARG A 27 6.29 -4.28 11.19
C ARG A 27 6.47 -5.13 12.45
N LYS A 28 7.63 -5.80 12.60
CA LYS A 28 7.95 -6.58 13.82
C LYS A 28 8.07 -5.69 15.07
N MET A 29 8.47 -4.44 14.89
CA MET A 29 8.50 -3.43 15.96
C MET A 29 7.10 -2.87 16.28
N GLY A 30 6.04 -3.34 15.61
CA GLY A 30 4.65 -2.94 15.84
C GLY A 30 4.21 -1.70 15.08
N GLU A 31 5.00 -1.24 14.10
CA GLU A 31 4.62 -0.08 13.30
C GLU A 31 3.53 -0.48 12.29
N GLU A 32 2.29 -0.13 12.61
CA GLU A 32 1.10 -0.42 11.80
C GLU A 32 0.32 0.85 11.46
N SER A 33 1.02 1.94 11.14
CA SER A 33 0.37 3.20 10.75
C SER A 33 -0.13 3.15 9.30
N GLY A 34 -1.15 3.94 8.96
CA GLY A 34 -1.63 4.01 7.57
C GLY A 34 -0.55 4.45 6.57
N ASN A 35 0.39 5.29 7.01
CA ASN A 35 1.56 5.71 6.23
C ASN A 35 2.51 4.53 5.95
N PHE A 36 2.74 3.66 6.95
CA PHE A 36 3.54 2.44 6.79
C PHE A 36 2.97 1.53 5.69
N PHE A 37 1.68 1.18 5.77
CA PHE A 37 1.03 0.34 4.77
C PHE A 37 1.04 0.97 3.38
N TYR A 38 0.87 2.29 3.29
CA TYR A 38 0.93 2.99 2.01
C TYR A 38 2.31 2.89 1.35
N ASN A 39 3.39 3.07 2.12
CA ASN A 39 4.76 2.94 1.62
C ASN A 39 5.08 1.50 1.21
N LEU A 40 4.62 0.52 2.01
CA LEU A 40 4.77 -0.91 1.68
C LEU A 40 4.03 -1.26 0.38
N GLY A 41 2.83 -0.72 0.19
CA GLY A 41 2.04 -0.90 -1.03
C GLY A 41 2.76 -0.38 -2.27
N LEU A 42 3.35 0.82 -2.20
CA LEU A 42 4.18 1.35 -3.29
C LEU A 42 5.36 0.44 -3.61
N ILE A 43 6.02 -0.13 -2.59
CA ILE A 43 7.14 -1.07 -2.78
C ILE A 43 6.71 -2.33 -3.52
N TYR A 44 5.62 -2.95 -3.10
CA TYR A 44 5.05 -4.07 -3.83
C TYR A 44 4.65 -3.70 -5.26
N PHE A 45 4.14 -2.49 -5.48
CA PHE A 45 3.79 -2.02 -6.82
C PHE A 45 4.99 -2.00 -7.78
N ASP A 46 6.14 -1.38 -7.45
CA ASP A 46 7.27 -1.39 -8.39
C ASP A 46 8.03 -2.73 -8.42
N LEU A 47 7.79 -3.65 -7.49
CA LEU A 47 8.15 -5.07 -7.62
C LEU A 47 7.25 -5.86 -8.58
N LYS A 48 6.16 -5.23 -9.08
CA LYS A 48 5.06 -5.86 -9.84
C LYS A 48 4.27 -6.90 -9.05
N GLU A 49 4.37 -6.86 -7.72
CA GLU A 49 3.59 -7.67 -6.79
C GLU A 49 2.25 -6.98 -6.52
N TYR A 50 1.41 -6.89 -7.55
CA TYR A 50 0.22 -6.03 -7.53
C TYR A 50 -0.82 -6.48 -6.49
N ASP A 51 -0.98 -7.79 -6.26
CA ASP A 51 -1.91 -8.31 -5.25
C ASP A 51 -1.55 -7.82 -3.84
N ARG A 52 -0.25 -7.86 -3.49
CA ARG A 52 0.24 -7.37 -2.20
C ARG A 52 0.14 -5.85 -2.09
N SER A 53 0.39 -5.15 -3.20
CA SER A 53 0.21 -3.71 -3.29
C SER A 53 -1.24 -3.30 -3.02
N LEU A 54 -2.21 -4.04 -3.55
CA LEU A 54 -3.64 -3.78 -3.36
C LEU A 54 -4.05 -3.96 -1.90
N LEU A 55 -3.65 -5.07 -1.27
CA LEU A 55 -3.89 -5.33 0.15
C LEU A 55 -3.34 -4.21 1.04
N CYS A 56 -2.10 -3.78 0.78
CA CYS A 56 -1.47 -2.68 1.51
C CYS A 56 -2.20 -1.35 1.30
N ALA A 57 -2.70 -1.08 0.10
CA ALA A 57 -3.50 0.11 -0.19
C ALA A 57 -4.79 0.11 0.65
N HIS A 58 -5.50 -1.02 0.72
CA HIS A 58 -6.70 -1.15 1.55
C HIS A 58 -6.40 -0.96 3.04
N GLN A 59 -5.33 -1.54 3.56
CA GLN A 59 -4.92 -1.36 4.96
C GLN A 59 -4.56 0.09 5.28
N ALA A 60 -3.86 0.77 4.37
CA ALA A 60 -3.56 2.19 4.51
C ALA A 60 -4.85 3.02 4.57
N TYR A 61 -5.80 2.72 3.69
CA TYR A 61 -7.04 3.49 3.55
C TYR A 61 -7.98 3.26 4.75
N ALA A 62 -8.07 2.01 5.22
CA ALA A 62 -8.79 1.65 6.45
C ALA A 62 -8.26 2.39 7.69
N LYS A 63 -6.98 2.77 7.68
CA LYS A 63 -6.32 3.53 8.75
C LYS A 63 -6.35 5.06 8.51
N GLY A 64 -7.20 5.53 7.61
CA GLY A 64 -7.38 6.95 7.31
C GLY A 64 -6.32 7.56 6.40
N PHE A 65 -5.39 6.76 5.87
CA PHE A 65 -4.32 7.23 4.98
C PHE A 65 -4.67 7.00 3.50
N ALA A 66 -5.77 7.63 3.06
CA ALA A 66 -6.37 7.44 1.75
C ALA A 66 -5.77 8.34 0.66
N LEU A 67 -4.45 8.31 0.46
CA LEU A 67 -3.81 9.09 -0.60
C LEU A 67 -4.08 8.49 -1.99
N PRO A 68 -4.44 9.31 -3.01
CA PRO A 68 -4.86 8.80 -4.32
C PRO A 68 -3.72 8.16 -5.14
N GLY A 69 -2.46 8.49 -4.85
CA GLY A 69 -1.32 8.11 -5.70
C GLY A 69 -1.18 6.60 -5.94
N LEU A 70 -1.33 5.78 -4.90
CA LEU A 70 -1.25 4.32 -5.01
C LEU A 70 -2.45 3.71 -5.76
N ARG A 71 -3.66 4.20 -5.46
CA ARG A 71 -4.89 3.80 -6.17
C ARG A 71 -4.79 4.08 -7.66
N GLU A 72 -4.36 5.28 -8.04
CA GLU A 72 -4.24 5.66 -9.45
C GLU A 72 -3.15 4.84 -10.17
N LYS A 73 -2.06 4.48 -9.49
CA LYS A 73 -1.04 3.55 -10.03
C LYS A 73 -1.64 2.17 -10.31
N LEU A 74 -2.37 1.59 -9.35
CA LEU A 74 -3.02 0.28 -9.50
C LEU A 74 -4.11 0.28 -10.58
N LYS A 75 -4.92 1.34 -10.66
CA LYS A 75 -5.92 1.51 -11.72
C LYS A 75 -5.30 1.55 -13.11
N LYS A 76 -4.17 2.27 -13.28
CA LYS A 76 -3.47 2.37 -14.56
C LYS A 76 -2.99 1.02 -15.11
N VAL A 77 -2.70 0.06 -14.24
CA VAL A 77 -2.30 -1.31 -14.63
C VAL A 77 -3.46 -2.31 -14.56
N GLY A 78 -4.68 -1.86 -14.28
CA GLY A 78 -5.88 -2.71 -14.18
C GLY A 78 -5.92 -3.61 -12.93
N GLN A 79 -5.13 -3.30 -11.90
CA GLN A 79 -4.97 -4.13 -10.68
C GLN A 79 -5.62 -3.51 -9.45
N TRP A 80 -6.39 -2.44 -9.63
CA TRP A 80 -7.19 -1.88 -8.55
C TRP A 80 -8.53 -2.62 -8.46
N SER A 81 -8.86 -3.11 -7.27
CA SER A 81 -10.23 -3.46 -6.90
C SER A 81 -10.63 -2.58 -5.73
N ASP A 82 -11.85 -2.05 -5.72
CA ASP A 82 -12.33 -1.37 -4.52
C ASP A 82 -12.46 -2.42 -3.40
N PRO A 83 -12.11 -2.07 -2.14
CA PRO A 83 -12.31 -2.99 -1.04
C PRO A 83 -13.81 -3.31 -1.03
N LEU A 84 -14.18 -4.59 -1.02
CA LEU A 84 -15.58 -5.02 -1.03
C LEU A 84 -16.31 -4.23 0.05
N ASP A 85 -17.05 -3.21 -0.38
CA ASP A 85 -17.89 -2.43 0.50
C ASP A 85 -19.02 -3.40 0.84
N GLU A 86 -18.91 -4.06 2.00
CA GLU A 86 -20.01 -4.89 2.53
C GLU A 86 -21.32 -4.10 2.58
N LYS A 87 -21.24 -2.75 2.53
CA LYS A 87 -22.37 -1.83 2.45
C LYS A 87 -23.14 -1.83 1.12
N GLU A 88 -22.53 -2.21 -0.01
CA GLU A 88 -23.24 -2.26 -1.31
C GLU A 88 -24.06 -3.54 -1.48
N THR A 89 -23.71 -4.61 -0.78
CA THR A 89 -24.49 -5.87 -0.82
C THR A 89 -25.77 -5.76 0.02
N GLN A 90 -25.78 -4.96 1.08
CA GLN A 90 -26.95 -4.80 1.95
C GLN A 90 -28.03 -3.85 1.38
N SER A 91 -27.67 -2.97 0.44
CA SER A 91 -28.59 -1.92 -0.06
C SER A 91 -29.42 -2.32 -1.29
N ARG A 92 -29.15 -3.48 -1.91
CA ARG A 92 -29.94 -4.03 -3.02
C ARG A 92 -30.96 -5.09 -2.59
N ALA A 93 -31.07 -5.34 -1.29
CA ALA A 93 -31.93 -6.39 -0.72
C ALA A 93 -33.14 -5.85 0.07
N ASN A 94 -33.55 -4.60 -0.14
CA ASN A 94 -34.77 -4.01 0.42
C ASN A 94 -35.70 -3.50 -0.68
#